data_AF-A0ABD0ZHA3-F1
#
_entry.id   AF-A0ABD0ZHA3-F1
#
_cell.length_a   1.000
_cell.length_b   1.000
_cell.length_c   1.000
_cell.angle_alpha   90.00
_cell.angle_beta   90.00
_cell.angle_gamma   90.00
#
_symmetry.space_group_name_H-M   'P 1'
#
loop_
_entity.id
_entity.type
_entity.pdbx_description
1 polymer ?
#
loop_
_entity_poly.entity_id
_entity_poly.type
_entity_poly.pdbx_seq_one_letter_code
_entity_poly.pdbx_strand_id
1 'polypeptide(L)'
;VVVTKEGNQLTVEGRIVPSPRQPFLIKSTSDACPVCATNLDIKHTDVLILSQFVRNDGCMLPRRITGLCRLQQRRISSLVAMAQKAGLMSNLTPANSKKDPTKRKTWKKYNTYFDESTIKLPKERKLLMG
;
A
#
# COMPACT_ATOMS: atom_id res chain seq x y z
N VAL A 1 -17.06 11.32 1.29
CA VAL A 1 -17.95 12.26 0.56
C VAL A 1 -19.19 11.49 0.19
N VAL A 2 -20.35 11.97 0.62
CA VAL A 2 -21.64 11.41 0.24
C VAL A 2 -22.27 12.39 -0.73
N VAL A 3 -22.74 11.88 -1.86
CA VAL A 3 -23.41 12.68 -2.90
C VAL A 3 -24.85 12.21 -2.98
N THR A 4 -25.79 13.09 -2.65
CA THR A 4 -27.23 12.86 -2.81
C THR A 4 -27.77 13.74 -3.92
N LYS A 5 -28.63 13.16 -4.77
CA LYS A 5 -29.31 13.88 -5.85
C LYS A 5 -30.81 13.75 -5.65
N GLU A 6 -31.47 14.88 -5.41
CA GLU A 6 -32.91 14.97 -5.27
C GLU A 6 -33.43 15.91 -6.37
N GLY A 7 -33.99 15.32 -7.44
CA GLY A 7 -34.42 16.07 -8.63
C GLY A 7 -33.27 16.85 -9.27
N ASN A 8 -33.37 18.18 -9.24
CA ASN A 8 -32.39 19.10 -9.81
C ASN A 8 -31.37 19.64 -8.79
N GLN A 9 -31.45 19.21 -7.52
CA GLN A 9 -30.54 19.62 -6.45
C GLN A 9 -29.50 18.52 -6.18
N LEU A 10 -28.24 18.92 -6.10
CA LEU A 10 -27.10 18.05 -5.80
C LEU A 10 -26.45 18.50 -4.50
N THR A 11 -26.59 17.69 -3.45
CA THR A 11 -26.03 17.96 -2.13
C THR A 11 -24.77 17.12 -1.93
N VAL A 12 -23.65 17.76 -1.59
CA VAL A 12 -22.35 17.11 -1.37
C VAL A 12 -21.94 17.30 0.08
N GLU A 13 -21.87 16.20 0.83
CA GLU A 13 -21.55 16.23 2.26
C GLU A 13 -20.23 15.51 2.58
N GLY A 14 -19.44 16.11 3.48
CA GLY A 14 -18.23 15.53 4.04
C GLY A 14 -18.49 14.94 5.43
N ARG A 15 -18.70 13.63 5.53
CA ARG A 15 -18.76 12.93 6.83
C ARG A 15 -17.39 12.40 7.21
N ILE A 16 -16.95 12.70 8.43
CA ILE A 16 -15.77 12.07 9.06
C ILE A 16 -16.20 10.70 9.58
N VAL A 17 -15.58 9.64 9.06
CA VAL A 17 -15.86 8.25 9.47
C VAL A 17 -14.61 7.70 10.16
N PRO A 18 -14.72 7.16 11.39
CA PRO A 18 -13.58 6.54 12.06
C PRO A 18 -13.15 5.28 11.32
N SER A 19 -11.85 4.98 11.40
CA SER A 19 -11.30 3.76 10.77
C SER A 19 -11.71 2.52 11.58
N PRO A 20 -12.16 1.43 10.94
CA PRO A 20 -12.43 0.17 11.64
C PRO A 20 -11.17 -0.45 12.25
N ARG A 21 -9.97 0.01 11.85
CA ARG A 21 -8.68 -0.47 12.35
C ARG A 21 -8.17 0.27 13.58
N GLN A 22 -8.86 1.34 14.01
CA GLN A 22 -8.49 2.14 15.16
C GLN A 22 -8.22 1.34 16.46
N PRO A 23 -9.00 0.30 16.83
CA PRO A 23 -8.71 -0.47 18.03
C PRO A 23 -7.46 -1.37 17.92
N PHE A 24 -7.00 -1.67 16.70
CA PHE A 24 -5.86 -2.56 16.44
C PHE A 24 -4.56 -1.78 16.16
N LEU A 25 -4.52 -0.49 16.47
CA LEU A 25 -3.33 0.33 16.28
C LEU A 25 -2.21 -0.13 17.23
N ILE A 26 -1.02 -0.27 16.66
CA ILE A 26 0.19 -0.62 17.40
C ILE A 26 0.56 0.57 18.30
N LYS A 27 0.67 0.32 19.60
CA LYS A 27 1.16 1.30 20.57
C LYS A 27 2.70 1.31 20.51
N SER A 28 3.28 2.16 19.67
CA SER A 28 4.74 2.32 19.62
C SER A 28 5.20 3.30 20.69
N THR A 29 6.18 2.89 21.51
CA THR A 29 6.88 3.76 22.49
C THR A 29 8.17 4.34 21.94
N SER A 30 8.54 4.01 20.69
CA SER A 30 9.77 4.43 20.04
C SER A 30 9.53 5.48 18.95
N ASP A 31 10.51 6.36 18.74
CA ASP A 31 10.52 7.36 17.65
C ASP A 31 10.75 6.74 16.26
N ALA A 32 10.79 5.42 16.17
CA ALA A 32 11.03 4.69 14.95
C ALA A 32 9.77 4.64 14.07
N CYS A 33 9.97 4.42 12.76
CA CYS A 33 8.84 4.23 11.84
C CYS A 33 8.02 2.99 12.24
N PRO A 34 6.70 2.92 11.96
CA PRO A 34 5.86 1.79 12.40
C PRO A 34 6.41 0.41 12.02
N VAL A 35 6.94 0.28 10.80
CA VAL A 35 7.57 -0.95 10.30
C VAL A 35 8.88 -1.25 11.02
N CYS A 36 9.68 -0.22 11.24
CA CYS A 36 10.97 -0.29 11.93
C CYS A 36 10.77 -0.72 13.40
N ALA A 37 9.77 -0.15 14.07
CA ALA A 37 9.44 -0.45 15.46
C ALA A 37 9.00 -1.92 15.65
N THR A 38 8.36 -2.51 14.63
CA THR A 38 7.90 -3.90 14.67
C THR A 38 8.98 -4.94 14.35
N ASN A 39 10.13 -4.55 13.78
CA ASN A 39 11.20 -5.45 13.34
C ASN A 39 10.72 -6.66 12.50
N LEU A 40 9.64 -6.49 11.72
CA LEU A 40 9.09 -7.55 10.87
C LEU A 40 9.84 -7.61 9.54
N ASP A 41 10.16 -8.82 9.08
CA ASP A 41 10.61 -9.05 7.71
C ASP A 41 9.41 -9.22 6.77
N ILE A 42 9.07 -8.14 6.07
CA ILE A 42 7.88 -8.08 5.21
C ILE A 42 8.21 -8.55 3.80
N LYS A 43 7.42 -9.50 3.30
CA LYS A 43 7.48 -10.07 1.95
C LYS A 43 6.38 -9.54 1.04
N HIS A 44 6.51 -9.75 -0.27
CA HIS A 44 5.48 -9.32 -1.22
C HIS A 44 4.19 -10.16 -1.14
N THR A 45 4.28 -11.33 -0.49
CA THR A 45 3.16 -12.23 -0.20
C THR A 45 2.28 -11.73 0.94
N ASP A 46 2.78 -10.83 1.79
CA ASP A 46 2.10 -10.38 3.02
C ASP A 46 1.05 -9.31 2.73
N VAL A 47 0.04 -9.69 1.95
CA VAL A 47 -1.01 -8.79 1.46
C VAL A 47 -1.77 -8.08 2.60
N LEU A 48 -1.94 -8.75 3.74
CA LEU A 48 -2.62 -8.16 4.91
C LEU A 48 -1.87 -6.97 5.50
N ILE A 49 -0.54 -6.98 5.44
CA ILE A 49 0.30 -5.87 5.89
C ILE A 49 0.35 -4.81 4.79
N LEU A 50 0.62 -5.22 3.54
CA LEU A 50 0.78 -4.30 2.42
C LEU A 50 -0.49 -3.51 2.12
N SER A 51 -1.68 -4.12 2.26
CA SER A 51 -2.97 -3.47 2.04
C SER A 51 -3.23 -2.28 2.97
N GLN A 52 -2.56 -2.20 4.12
CA GLN A 52 -2.69 -1.07 5.06
C GLN A 52 -2.04 0.21 4.52
N PHE A 53 -1.06 0.09 3.62
CA PHE A 53 -0.32 1.21 3.03
C PHE A 53 -0.88 1.66 1.66
N VAL A 54 -2.00 1.08 1.24
CA VAL A 54 -2.57 1.26 -0.10
C VAL A 54 -4.02 1.73 0.01
N ARG A 55 -4.44 2.57 -0.93
CA ARG A 55 -5.84 3.00 -1.06
C ARG A 55 -6.71 1.89 -1.66
N ASN A 56 -8.02 2.09 -1.63
CA ASN A 56 -8.98 1.17 -2.25
C ASN A 56 -8.74 0.98 -3.75
N ASP A 57 -8.16 1.98 -4.43
CA ASP A 57 -7.83 1.93 -5.87
C ASP A 57 -6.47 1.29 -6.18
N GLY A 58 -5.73 0.83 -5.16
CA GLY A 58 -4.43 0.17 -5.36
C GLY A 58 -3.26 1.14 -5.43
N CYS A 59 -3.53 2.45 -5.38
CA CYS A 59 -2.48 3.46 -5.29
C CYS A 59 -1.87 3.50 -3.89
N MET A 60 -0.55 3.55 -3.82
CA MET A 60 0.19 3.63 -2.57
C MET A 60 -0.07 4.98 -1.86
N LEU A 61 -0.14 4.95 -0.53
CA LEU A 61 -0.35 6.15 0.29
C LEU A 61 0.92 7.02 0.33
N PRO A 62 0.77 8.36 0.37
CA PRO A 62 1.93 9.25 0.45
C PRO A 62 2.62 9.12 1.81
N ARG A 63 3.96 9.30 1.81
CA ARG A 63 4.82 9.13 3.01
C ARG A 63 4.36 9.95 4.22
N ARG A 64 3.87 11.17 3.99
CA ARG A 64 3.36 12.07 5.04
C ARG A 64 2.17 11.50 5.81
N ILE A 65 1.44 10.55 5.22
CA ILE A 65 0.28 9.87 5.82
C ILE A 65 0.69 8.53 6.40
N THR A 66 1.55 7.77 5.71
CA THR A 66 1.99 6.45 6.20
C THR A 66 2.95 6.54 7.39
N GLY A 67 3.64 7.66 7.59
CA GLY A 67 4.60 7.83 8.69
C GLY A 67 5.88 6.99 8.52
N LEU A 68 6.12 6.43 7.34
CA LEU A 68 7.29 5.58 7.09
C LEU A 68 8.56 6.40 6.84
N CYS A 69 9.70 5.83 7.23
CA CYS A 69 10.99 6.38 6.83
C CYS A 69 11.18 6.26 5.31
N ARG A 70 12.07 7.07 4.74
CA ARG A 70 12.26 7.14 3.28
C ARG A 70 12.66 5.77 2.69
N LEU A 71 13.46 5.00 3.42
CA LEU A 71 13.92 3.68 3.01
C LEU A 71 12.75 2.68 2.98
N GLN A 72 12.00 2.59 4.08
CA GLN A 72 10.87 1.67 4.18
C GLN A 72 9.72 2.03 3.23
N GLN A 73 9.45 3.32 3.00
CA GLN A 73 8.48 3.76 2.00
C GLN A 73 8.85 3.25 0.60
N ARG A 74 10.14 3.27 0.23
CA ARG A 74 10.62 2.72 -1.05
C ARG A 74 10.51 1.20 -1.08
N ARG A 75 10.93 0.52 0.00
CA ARG A 75 10.82 -0.95 0.12
C ARG A 75 9.37 -1.41 -0.04
N ILE A 76 8.45 -0.84 0.73
CA ILE A 76 7.02 -1.15 0.68
C ILE A 76 6.42 -0.82 -0.68
N SER A 77 6.79 0.31 -1.30
CA SER A 77 6.32 0.62 -2.65
C SER A 77 6.73 -0.44 -3.67
N SER A 78 7.94 -1.01 -3.56
CA SER A 78 8.38 -2.11 -4.43
C SER A 78 7.62 -3.40 -4.12
N LEU A 79 7.43 -3.74 -2.84
CA LEU A 79 6.68 -4.92 -2.41
C LEU A 79 5.22 -4.88 -2.90
N VAL A 80 4.55 -3.73 -2.76
CA VAL A 80 3.19 -3.48 -3.27
C VAL A 80 3.15 -3.69 -4.79
N ALA A 81 4.11 -3.14 -5.54
CA ALA A 81 4.16 -3.31 -6.98
C ALA A 81 4.37 -4.77 -7.40
N MET A 82 5.21 -5.52 -6.68
CA MET A 82 5.41 -6.94 -6.90
C MET A 82 4.14 -7.75 -6.61
N ALA A 83 3.50 -7.51 -5.47
CA ALA A 83 2.24 -8.15 -5.09
C ALA A 83 1.11 -7.88 -6.12
N GLN A 84 1.01 -6.65 -6.63
CA GLN A 84 0.04 -6.31 -7.68
C GLN A 84 0.33 -7.05 -8.99
N LYS A 85 1.61 -7.10 -9.41
CA LYS A 85 2.02 -7.80 -10.64
C LYS A 85 1.82 -9.31 -10.53
N ALA A 86 2.12 -9.89 -9.36
CA ALA A 86 1.88 -11.30 -9.05
C ALA A 86 0.38 -11.66 -8.98
N GLY A 87 -0.51 -10.66 -8.89
CA GLY A 87 -1.96 -10.87 -8.88
C GLY A 87 -2.55 -11.10 -7.49
N LEU A 88 -1.76 -10.91 -6.42
CA LEU A 88 -2.16 -11.15 -5.03
C LEU A 88 -3.12 -10.08 -4.48
N MET A 89 -3.20 -8.91 -5.13
CA MET A 89 -4.01 -7.76 -4.68
C MET A 89 -5.02 -7.30 -5.74
N SER A 90 -5.69 -8.23 -6.40
CA SER A 90 -6.68 -7.93 -7.44
C SER A 90 -7.90 -7.15 -6.92
N ASN A 91 -8.27 -7.31 -5.64
CA ASN A 91 -9.41 -6.61 -5.03
C ASN A 91 -9.25 -5.09 -4.96
N LEU A 92 -8.01 -4.62 -4.82
CA LEU A 92 -7.66 -3.19 -4.69
C LEU A 92 -7.44 -2.54 -6.06
N THR A 93 -8.02 -3.05 -7.14
CA THR A 93 -7.85 -2.46 -8.47
C THR A 93 -9.02 -1.53 -8.79
N PRO A 94 -8.78 -0.48 -9.61
CA PRO A 94 -9.82 0.49 -9.95
C PRO A 94 -11.04 -0.19 -10.60
N ALA A 95 -12.20 0.45 -10.46
CA ALA A 95 -13.48 -0.12 -10.91
C ALA A 95 -13.53 -0.43 -12.42
N ASN A 96 -12.75 0.29 -13.24
CA ASN A 96 -12.64 0.05 -14.67
C ASN A 96 -11.82 -1.21 -15.03
N SER A 97 -11.17 -1.85 -14.06
CA SER A 97 -10.41 -3.06 -14.27
C SER A 97 -11.28 -4.29 -14.05
N LYS A 98 -10.96 -5.40 -14.73
CA LYS A 98 -11.69 -6.67 -14.60
C LYS A 98 -11.50 -7.38 -13.25
N LYS A 99 -10.71 -6.81 -12.33
CA LYS A 99 -10.31 -7.36 -11.01
C LYS A 99 -9.83 -8.82 -11.03
N ASP A 100 -9.37 -9.28 -12.18
CA ASP A 100 -9.03 -10.67 -12.44
C ASP A 100 -7.64 -10.70 -13.10
N PRO A 101 -6.63 -11.31 -12.45
CA PRO A 101 -5.29 -11.43 -13.01
C PRO A 101 -5.26 -12.13 -14.38
N THR A 102 -6.13 -13.12 -14.60
CA THR A 102 -6.15 -13.94 -15.84
C THR A 102 -6.63 -13.15 -17.05
N LYS A 103 -7.40 -12.07 -16.83
CA LYS A 103 -7.98 -11.24 -17.88
C LYS A 103 -7.11 -10.03 -18.24
N ARG A 104 -5.87 -9.96 -17.74
CA ARG A 104 -4.91 -8.90 -18.06
C ARG A 104 -4.44 -9.02 -19.51
N LYS A 105 -4.07 -7.88 -20.10
CA LYS A 105 -3.55 -7.83 -21.47
C LYS A 105 -2.13 -8.43 -21.53
N THR A 106 -1.79 -9.02 -22.68
CA THR A 106 -0.45 -9.53 -23.03
C THR A 106 0.05 -10.61 -22.07
N TRP A 107 1.34 -10.57 -21.71
CA TRP A 107 2.01 -11.54 -20.86
C TRP A 107 1.64 -11.40 -19.37
N LYS A 108 1.00 -10.28 -18.98
CA LYS A 108 0.61 -10.01 -17.58
C LYS A 108 -0.50 -10.93 -17.04
N LYS A 109 -1.11 -11.74 -17.91
CA LYS A 109 -2.08 -12.77 -17.54
C LYS A 109 -1.43 -14.04 -16.98
N TYR A 110 -0.15 -14.25 -17.27
CA TYR A 110 0.58 -15.42 -16.80
C TYR A 110 1.10 -15.20 -15.37
N ASN A 111 1.21 -16.28 -14.61
CA ASN A 111 1.72 -16.26 -13.25
C ASN A 111 3.13 -15.67 -13.24
N THR A 112 3.34 -14.66 -12.41
CA THR A 112 4.64 -13.98 -12.24
C THR A 112 5.01 -14.06 -10.77
N TYR A 113 6.22 -14.53 -10.49
CA TYR A 113 6.77 -14.63 -9.14
C TYR A 113 7.95 -13.67 -9.00
N PHE A 114 8.15 -13.16 -7.79
CA PHE A 114 9.22 -12.23 -7.48
C PHE A 114 10.07 -12.75 -6.33
N ASP A 115 11.34 -12.38 -6.35
CA ASP A 115 12.26 -12.54 -5.23
C ASP A 115 12.55 -11.15 -4.65
N GLU A 116 12.28 -10.96 -3.36
CA GLU A 116 12.51 -9.71 -2.65
C GLU A 116 13.98 -9.29 -2.59
N SER A 117 14.91 -10.24 -2.75
CA SER A 117 16.35 -9.96 -2.81
C SER A 117 16.71 -9.01 -3.96
N THR A 118 15.87 -8.97 -5.01
CA THR A 118 16.07 -8.13 -6.19
C THR A 118 15.76 -6.64 -5.96
N ILE A 119 15.16 -6.29 -4.82
CA ILE A 119 14.82 -4.90 -4.50
C ILE A 119 16.11 -4.09 -4.26
N LYS A 120 16.47 -3.26 -5.24
CA LYS A 120 17.58 -2.31 -5.12
C LYS A 120 17.16 -1.12 -4.26
N LEU A 121 17.41 -1.21 -2.95
CA LEU A 121 17.28 -0.06 -2.08
C LEU A 121 18.43 0.93 -2.36
N PRO A 122 18.18 2.25 -2.25
CA PRO A 122 19.25 3.23 -2.29
C PRO A 122 20.26 2.85 -1.20
N LYS A 123 21.54 2.75 -1.56
CA LYS A 123 22.62 2.56 -0.58
C LYS A 123 22.42 3.60 0.52
N GLU A 124 22.51 3.18 1.77
CA GLU A 124 22.75 4.13 2.85
C GLU A 124 23.88 5.03 2.37
N ARG A 125 23.65 6.35 2.33
CA ARG A 125 24.80 7.25 2.37
C ARG A 125 25.44 6.90 3.69
N LYS A 126 26.51 6.10 3.67
CA LYS A 126 27.49 6.04 4.75
C LYS A 126 27.71 7.50 5.10
N LEU A 127 27.11 7.97 6.19
CA LEU A 127 27.68 9.07 6.92
C LEU A 127 29.03 8.50 7.31
N LEU A 128 30.03 8.79 6.48
CA LEU A 128 31.42 8.68 6.88
C LEU A 128 31.47 9.55 8.13
N MET A 129 31.46 8.87 9.28
CA MET A 129 31.88 9.43 10.55
C MET A 129 33.25 10.06 10.27
N GLY A 130 33.26 11.39 10.22
CA GLY A 130 34.45 12.21 10.33
C GLY A 130 34.56 12.70 11.76
#